data_AF-A0A0J6SW64-F1
#
_entry.id   AF-A0A0J6SW64-F1
#
_cell.length_a   1.000
_cell.length_b   1.000
_cell.length_c   1.000
_cell.angle_alpha   90.00
_cell.angle_beta   90.00
_cell.angle_gamma   90.00
#
_symmetry.space_group_name_H-M   'P 1'
#
loop_
_entity.id
_entity.type
_entity.pdbx_description
1 polymer ?
#
loop_
_entity_poly.entity_id
_entity_poly.type
_entity_poly.pdbx_seq_one_letter_code
_entity_poly.pdbx_strand_id
1 'polypeptide(L)'
;MPDFIDEFEFDMTKLKVPEKEPMWARLPPLSEIHVLQAQFFDNSARTVRKKGEADYAIKLMVHLRGWGVELPNPDWWRVVQLLDPKTVVAWARAKEGMSAEDLDAYEAVYAKAVAVQAEEGVVLVRMGHISSPPGKQYFEGQFVLFILREDEKATLVVYRNGEGEIFEDWKPSRSRGKTVKPGTPKLVMLHDPGKILPKQQEAKKKLAEARGGQP
;
A
#
# COMPACT_ATOMS: atom_id res chain seq x y z
N MET A 1 6.85 4.81 58.48
CA MET A 1 5.82 5.41 57.61
C MET A 1 6.26 5.18 56.17
N PRO A 2 5.32 4.86 55.28
CA PRO A 2 5.52 3.93 54.18
C PRO A 2 5.97 4.58 52.88
N ASP A 3 6.40 3.67 52.00
CA ASP A 3 6.87 3.77 50.62
C ASP A 3 5.98 4.64 49.71
N PHE A 4 6.63 5.46 48.87
CA PHE A 4 6.04 6.14 47.73
C PHE A 4 6.88 5.83 46.48
N ILE A 5 7.02 4.55 46.18
CA ILE A 5 7.37 4.06 44.84
C ILE A 5 6.25 3.10 44.44
N ASP A 6 5.05 3.65 44.25
CA ASP A 6 3.99 2.96 43.54
C ASP A 6 4.25 3.13 42.04
N GLU A 7 4.86 2.09 41.47
CA GLU A 7 4.37 1.40 40.29
C GLU A 7 3.67 2.28 39.24
N PHE A 8 4.47 2.91 38.38
CA PHE A 8 4.10 2.98 36.97
C PHE A 8 4.56 1.67 36.29
N GLU A 9 3.89 0.57 36.64
CA GLU A 9 3.83 -0.58 35.74
C GLU A 9 3.09 -0.10 34.48
N PHE A 10 3.88 0.27 33.46
CA PHE A 10 3.36 0.51 32.13
C PHE A 10 2.94 -0.84 31.56
N ASP A 11 1.69 -1.23 31.87
CA ASP A 11 1.06 -2.42 31.34
C ASP A 11 0.98 -2.32 29.81
N MET A 12 2.01 -2.85 29.15
CA MET A 12 2.13 -2.94 27.70
C MET A 12 1.05 -3.83 27.07
N THR A 13 0.19 -4.51 27.85
CA THR A 13 -0.99 -5.20 27.32
C THR A 13 -2.15 -4.22 27.04
N LYS A 14 -2.06 -2.98 27.53
CA LYS A 14 -2.99 -1.87 27.26
C LYS A 14 -2.50 -0.89 26.20
N LEU A 15 -1.46 -1.22 25.44
CA LEU A 15 -1.19 -0.55 24.17
C LEU A 15 -2.36 -0.84 23.23
N LYS A 16 -3.36 0.04 23.26
CA LYS A 16 -4.41 0.09 22.25
C LYS A 16 -3.71 0.18 20.90
N VAL A 17 -3.69 -0.94 20.18
CA VAL A 17 -3.62 -0.91 18.72
C VAL A 17 -4.64 0.16 18.30
N PRO A 18 -4.26 1.20 17.54
CA PRO A 18 -5.23 2.16 17.06
C PRO A 18 -6.38 1.40 16.39
N GLU A 19 -7.53 1.41 17.06
CA GLU A 19 -8.63 0.46 16.81
C GLU A 19 -9.38 0.79 15.51
N LYS A 20 -9.03 1.89 14.85
CA LYS A 20 -9.68 2.38 13.64
C LYS A 20 -8.64 2.88 12.66
N GLU A 21 -8.73 2.38 11.41
CA GLU A 21 -8.32 3.16 10.25
C GLU A 21 -8.86 4.59 10.46
N PRO A 22 -8.10 5.68 10.23
CA PRO A 22 -8.76 6.94 9.98
C PRO A 22 -9.61 6.71 8.73
N MET A 23 -10.91 6.47 8.93
CA MET A 23 -11.85 5.93 7.93
C MET A 23 -11.96 6.85 6.69
N TRP A 24 -11.31 8.02 6.74
CA TRP A 24 -11.31 9.09 5.75
C TRP A 24 -9.96 9.81 5.59
N ALA A 25 -8.83 9.26 6.06
CA ALA A 25 -7.54 9.91 5.83
C ALA A 25 -7.09 9.76 4.38
N ARG A 26 -6.98 10.90 3.70
CA ARG A 26 -6.18 11.07 2.48
C ARG A 26 -4.74 10.62 2.70
N LEU A 27 -4.03 10.27 1.62
CA LEU A 27 -2.58 10.08 1.67
C LEU A 27 -1.95 11.35 2.27
N PRO A 28 -0.95 11.26 3.16
CA PRO A 28 -0.17 12.41 3.62
C PRO A 28 0.62 13.07 2.47
N PRO A 29 1.07 14.33 2.60
CA PRO A 29 1.93 14.97 1.61
C PRO A 29 3.16 14.12 1.31
N LEU A 30 3.52 14.00 0.03
CA LEU A 30 4.65 13.15 -0.38
C LEU A 30 5.94 13.61 0.30
N SER A 31 6.11 14.93 0.45
CA SER A 31 7.23 15.54 1.19
C SER A 31 7.32 15.19 2.67
N GLU A 32 6.24 14.69 3.29
CA GLU A 32 6.23 14.25 4.69
C GLU A 32 6.47 12.74 4.83
N ILE A 33 6.39 11.99 3.72
CA ILE A 33 6.59 10.55 3.71
C ILE A 33 8.08 10.26 3.84
N HIS A 34 8.47 9.67 4.97
CA HIS A 34 9.85 9.26 5.20
C HIS A 34 10.11 7.86 4.64
N VAL A 35 9.15 6.95 4.79
CA VAL A 35 9.21 5.61 4.20
C VAL A 35 7.86 5.22 3.64
N LEU A 36 7.87 4.82 2.36
CA LEU A 36 6.76 4.12 1.73
C LEU A 36 7.15 2.66 1.53
N GLN A 37 6.40 1.76 2.15
CA GLN A 37 6.42 0.34 1.82
C GLN A 37 5.23 0.02 0.94
N ALA A 38 5.43 -0.90 -0.01
CA ALA A 38 4.36 -1.34 -0.88
C ALA A 38 4.40 -2.86 -1.11
N GLN A 39 3.23 -3.48 -1.16
CA GLN A 39 3.06 -4.90 -1.42
C GLN A 39 2.15 -5.09 -2.62
N PHE A 40 2.63 -5.79 -3.64
CA PHE A 40 1.88 -6.09 -4.85
C PHE A 40 1.27 -7.50 -4.78
N PHE A 41 -0.04 -7.57 -5.00
CA PHE A 41 -0.82 -8.80 -4.96
C PHE A 41 -1.41 -9.12 -6.33
N ASP A 42 -1.27 -10.39 -6.73
CA ASP A 42 -1.93 -10.97 -7.90
C ASP A 42 -3.05 -11.91 -7.44
N ASN A 43 -4.27 -11.53 -7.77
CA ASN A 43 -5.51 -12.22 -7.42
C ASN A 43 -6.19 -12.84 -8.64
N SER A 44 -5.54 -12.83 -9.81
CA SER A 44 -6.11 -13.31 -11.07
C SER A 44 -6.60 -14.77 -11.00
N ALA A 45 -5.91 -15.60 -10.21
CA ALA A 45 -6.19 -17.02 -10.02
C ALA A 45 -7.32 -17.33 -9.00
N ARG A 46 -8.07 -16.34 -8.51
CA ARG A 46 -9.19 -16.58 -7.59
C ARG A 46 -10.35 -17.29 -8.29
N THR A 47 -10.81 -18.40 -7.69
CA THR A 47 -11.92 -19.22 -8.18
C THR A 47 -13.30 -18.59 -7.98
N VAL A 48 -13.46 -17.72 -6.98
CA VAL A 48 -14.70 -16.97 -6.72
C VAL A 48 -14.40 -15.48 -6.86
N ARG A 49 -14.95 -14.85 -7.89
CA ARG A 49 -14.86 -13.40 -8.11
C ARG A 49 -16.18 -12.74 -7.74
N LYS A 50 -16.16 -11.73 -6.87
CA LYS A 50 -17.32 -10.84 -6.72
C LYS A 50 -17.31 -9.83 -7.87
N LYS A 51 -18.49 -9.45 -8.35
CA LYS A 51 -18.64 -8.42 -9.38
C LYS A 51 -17.96 -7.12 -8.89
N GLY A 52 -17.01 -6.61 -9.67
CA GLY A 52 -16.26 -5.38 -9.35
C GLY A 52 -14.97 -5.59 -8.55
N GLU A 53 -14.54 -6.83 -8.28
CA GLU A 53 -13.21 -7.07 -7.72
C GLU A 53 -12.12 -6.96 -8.78
N ALA A 54 -11.02 -6.28 -8.42
CA ALA A 54 -9.83 -6.16 -9.25
C ALA A 54 -8.93 -7.40 -9.12
N ASP A 55 -8.35 -7.81 -10.24
CA ASP A 55 -7.39 -8.93 -10.30
C ASP A 55 -6.06 -8.60 -9.63
N TYR A 56 -5.77 -7.31 -9.45
CA TYR A 56 -4.51 -6.85 -8.90
C TYR A 56 -4.78 -5.83 -7.79
N ALA A 57 -3.92 -5.80 -6.78
CA ALA A 57 -3.98 -4.82 -5.73
C ALA A 57 -2.60 -4.45 -5.22
N ILE A 58 -2.45 -3.21 -4.76
CA ILE A 58 -1.27 -2.76 -4.02
C ILE A 58 -1.69 -2.33 -2.63
N LYS A 59 -1.02 -2.86 -1.61
CA LYS A 59 -1.11 -2.32 -0.26
C LYS A 59 0.03 -1.33 -0.05
N LEU A 60 -0.31 -0.07 0.15
CA LEU A 60 0.60 1.01 0.52
C LEU A 60 0.63 1.15 2.04
N MET A 61 1.81 1.36 2.61
CA MET A 61 2.05 1.58 4.02
C MET A 61 3.07 2.71 4.15
N VAL A 62 2.67 3.79 4.81
CA VAL A 62 3.41 5.03 4.94
C VAL A 62 3.81 5.21 6.39
N HIS A 63 5.08 5.60 6.56
CA HIS A 63 5.65 6.04 7.82
C HIS A 63 6.07 7.50 7.69
N LEU A 64 5.49 8.34 8.55
CA LEU A 64 5.75 9.78 8.62
C LEU A 64 6.86 10.12 9.61
N ARG A 65 7.18 9.18 10.49
CA ARG A 65 8.29 9.29 11.44
C ARG A 65 9.45 8.44 10.92
N GLY A 66 10.66 8.98 11.04
CA GLY A 66 11.89 8.28 10.68
C GLY A 66 12.15 7.02 11.51
N TRP A 67 13.36 6.47 11.38
CA TRP A 67 13.71 5.15 11.90
C TRP A 67 13.79 5.11 13.44
N GLY A 68 12.86 4.41 14.09
CA GLY A 68 12.80 4.27 15.56
C GLY A 68 11.75 3.25 16.03
N VAL A 69 11.64 3.05 17.35
CA VAL A 69 10.95 1.95 18.08
C VAL A 69 9.44 1.76 17.73
N GLU A 70 8.83 2.70 16.99
CA GLU A 70 7.40 2.72 16.60
C GLU A 70 7.09 2.03 15.25
N LEU A 71 8.06 1.34 14.64
CA LEU A 71 7.91 0.66 13.34
C LEU A 71 6.85 -0.46 13.19
N PRO A 72 6.19 -1.05 14.22
CA PRO A 72 5.20 -2.11 13.97
C PRO A 72 3.99 -1.66 13.15
N ASN A 73 3.62 -0.38 13.26
CA ASN A 73 2.37 0.13 12.69
C ASN A 73 2.68 1.28 11.72
N PRO A 74 2.21 1.20 10.46
CA PRO A 74 2.27 2.35 9.57
C PRO A 74 1.35 3.46 10.09
N ASP A 75 1.80 4.72 9.96
CA ASP A 75 0.98 5.91 10.28
C ASP A 75 -0.24 6.00 9.36
N TRP A 76 -0.09 5.53 8.13
CA TRP A 76 -1.16 5.45 7.14
C TRP A 76 -0.98 4.21 6.27
N TRP A 77 -2.08 3.54 5.93
CA TRP A 77 -2.03 2.45 4.96
C TRP A 77 -3.35 2.36 4.18
N ARG A 78 -3.27 1.92 2.92
CA ARG A 78 -4.43 1.64 2.08
C ARG A 78 -4.18 0.49 1.13
N VAL A 79 -5.26 -0.20 0.78
CA VAL A 79 -5.27 -1.14 -0.34
C VAL A 79 -5.87 -0.44 -1.54
N VAL A 80 -5.07 -0.28 -2.58
CA VAL A 80 -5.45 0.28 -3.87
C VAL A 80 -5.77 -0.88 -4.80
N GLN A 81 -6.99 -0.89 -5.33
CA GLN A 81 -7.37 -1.80 -6.40
C GLN A 81 -6.76 -1.30 -7.71
N LEU A 82 -6.08 -2.20 -8.41
CA LEU A 82 -5.42 -1.90 -9.68
C LEU A 82 -6.34 -2.29 -10.84
N LEU A 83 -6.83 -1.27 -11.54
CA LEU A 83 -7.76 -1.33 -12.64
C LEU A 83 -7.07 -1.00 -13.96
N ASP A 84 -7.76 -1.26 -15.07
CA ASP A 84 -7.30 -0.77 -16.37
C ASP A 84 -7.21 0.77 -16.36
N PRO A 85 -6.13 1.36 -16.89
CA PRO A 85 -5.93 2.82 -16.92
C PRO A 85 -7.14 3.59 -17.48
N LYS A 86 -7.78 3.05 -18.52
CA LYS A 86 -8.98 3.63 -19.15
C LYS A 86 -10.15 3.76 -18.17
N THR A 87 -10.32 2.79 -17.27
CA THR A 87 -11.41 2.79 -16.27
C THR A 87 -11.21 3.90 -15.25
N VAL A 88 -9.96 4.10 -14.81
CA VAL A 88 -9.57 5.13 -13.84
C VAL A 88 -9.82 6.54 -14.39
N VAL A 89 -9.43 6.79 -15.65
CA VAL A 89 -9.66 8.09 -16.28
C VAL A 89 -11.12 8.31 -16.67
N ALA A 90 -11.84 7.26 -17.09
CA ALA A 90 -13.28 7.37 -17.33
C ALA A 90 -14.04 7.82 -16.07
N TRP A 91 -13.65 7.30 -14.90
CA TRP A 91 -14.18 7.80 -13.63
C TRP A 91 -13.83 9.28 -13.42
N ALA A 92 -12.56 9.68 -13.61
CA ALA A 92 -12.11 11.05 -13.38
C ALA A 92 -12.89 12.05 -14.25
N ARG A 93 -13.12 11.72 -15.53
CA ARG A 93 -13.92 12.52 -16.47
C ARG A 93 -15.39 12.65 -16.08
N ALA A 94 -15.96 11.62 -15.46
CA ALA A 94 -17.36 11.60 -15.06
C ALA A 94 -17.58 12.20 -13.66
N LYS A 95 -16.51 12.53 -12.92
CA LYS A 95 -16.59 12.98 -11.54
C LYS A 95 -16.91 14.48 -11.47
N GLU A 96 -18.11 14.79 -10.99
CA GLU A 96 -18.48 16.16 -10.65
C GLU A 96 -17.57 16.71 -9.54
N GLY A 97 -17.15 17.97 -9.68
CA GLY A 97 -16.29 18.67 -8.72
C GLY A 97 -14.79 18.43 -8.87
N MET A 98 -14.36 17.60 -9.84
CA MET A 98 -12.94 17.40 -10.15
C MET A 98 -12.30 18.73 -10.59
N SER A 99 -11.15 19.08 -10.02
CA SER A 99 -10.38 20.24 -10.46
C SER A 99 -9.78 19.98 -11.85
N ALA A 100 -9.58 21.03 -12.65
CA ALA A 100 -8.94 20.90 -13.97
C ALA A 100 -7.51 20.32 -13.84
N GLU A 101 -6.76 20.77 -12.83
CA GLU A 101 -5.41 20.29 -12.55
C GLU A 101 -5.37 18.79 -12.22
N ASP A 102 -6.29 18.30 -11.38
CA ASP A 102 -6.36 16.88 -11.06
C ASP A 102 -6.78 16.05 -12.29
N LEU A 103 -7.74 16.54 -13.09
CA LEU A 103 -8.17 15.86 -14.30
C LEU A 103 -7.01 15.77 -15.31
N ASP A 104 -6.29 16.86 -15.55
CA ASP A 104 -5.12 16.89 -16.42
C ASP A 104 -4.04 15.91 -15.94
N ALA A 105 -3.83 15.79 -14.63
CA ALA A 105 -2.93 14.79 -14.06
C ALA A 105 -3.40 13.35 -14.37
N TYR A 106 -4.69 13.04 -14.23
CA TYR A 106 -5.24 11.72 -14.61
C TYR A 106 -5.03 11.44 -16.12
N GLU A 107 -5.29 12.41 -16.98
CA GLU A 107 -5.15 12.26 -18.43
C GLU A 107 -3.69 12.10 -18.87
N ALA A 108 -2.79 12.90 -18.31
CA ALA A 108 -1.36 12.82 -18.57
C ALA A 108 -0.78 11.45 -18.16
N VAL A 109 -1.19 10.95 -16.98
CA VAL A 109 -0.74 9.63 -16.52
C VAL A 109 -1.35 8.50 -17.34
N TYR A 110 -2.57 8.64 -17.84
CA TYR A 110 -3.15 7.68 -18.78
C TYR A 110 -2.42 7.67 -20.11
N ALA A 111 -2.08 8.83 -20.68
CA ALA A 111 -1.27 8.90 -21.89
C ALA A 111 0.09 8.20 -21.68
N LYS A 112 0.74 8.43 -20.53
CA LYS A 112 1.96 7.71 -20.14
C LYS A 112 1.74 6.20 -20.02
N ALA A 113 0.65 5.77 -19.38
CA ALA A 113 0.33 4.35 -19.24
C ALA A 113 0.14 3.67 -20.61
N VAL A 114 -0.54 4.33 -21.55
CA VAL A 114 -0.73 3.84 -22.93
C VAL A 114 0.61 3.74 -23.66
N ALA A 115 1.47 4.75 -23.55
CA ALA A 115 2.79 4.74 -24.17
C ALA A 115 3.66 3.60 -23.61
N VAL A 116 3.73 3.46 -22.29
CA VAL A 116 4.51 2.41 -21.62
C VAL A 116 3.97 1.02 -21.98
N GLN A 117 2.66 0.85 -22.09
CA GLN A 117 2.06 -0.44 -22.45
C GLN A 117 2.48 -0.93 -23.85
N ALA A 118 2.89 -0.03 -24.75
CA ALA A 118 3.40 -0.37 -26.07
C ALA A 118 4.91 -0.71 -26.09
N GLU A 119 5.62 -0.51 -24.98
CA GLU A 119 7.05 -0.85 -24.87
C GLU A 119 7.26 -2.37 -24.82
N GLU A 120 8.39 -2.82 -25.39
CA GLU A 120 8.81 -4.21 -25.30
C GLU A 120 9.16 -4.59 -23.85
N GLY A 121 8.83 -5.83 -23.46
CA GLY A 121 9.12 -6.37 -22.12
C GLY A 121 8.21 -5.84 -21.01
N VAL A 122 7.12 -5.14 -21.31
CA VAL A 122 6.10 -4.73 -20.32
C VAL A 122 5.04 -5.81 -20.18
N VAL A 123 4.88 -6.32 -18.95
CA VAL A 123 3.93 -7.39 -18.60
C VAL A 123 2.59 -6.82 -18.16
N LEU A 124 2.62 -5.76 -17.35
CA LEU A 124 1.43 -5.21 -16.74
C LEU A 124 1.55 -3.70 -16.59
N VAL A 125 0.52 -2.98 -17.00
CA VAL A 125 0.33 -1.56 -16.68
C VAL A 125 -1.05 -1.38 -16.08
N ARG A 126 -1.14 -0.88 -14.85
CA ARG A 126 -2.40 -0.68 -14.14
C ARG A 126 -2.40 0.64 -13.38
N MET A 127 -3.58 1.24 -13.25
CA MET A 127 -3.78 2.41 -12.41
C MET A 127 -4.73 2.08 -11.27
N GLY A 128 -4.69 2.83 -10.18
CA GLY A 128 -5.65 2.64 -9.10
C GLY A 128 -5.90 3.92 -8.31
N HIS A 129 -7.14 4.12 -7.89
CA HIS A 129 -7.51 5.23 -7.03
C HIS A 129 -7.15 4.93 -5.58
N ILE A 130 -6.59 5.92 -4.89
CA ILE A 130 -6.51 5.86 -3.43
C ILE A 130 -7.92 6.17 -2.88
N SER A 131 -8.45 5.25 -2.08
CA SER A 131 -9.82 5.35 -1.54
C SER A 131 -9.91 4.94 -0.07
N SER A 132 -11.03 5.29 0.54
CA SER A 132 -11.35 4.86 1.90
C SER A 132 -12.85 4.66 2.10
N PRO A 133 -13.31 3.46 2.51
CA PRO A 133 -12.68 2.15 2.29
C PRO A 133 -12.39 1.90 0.79
N PRO A 134 -11.60 0.87 0.43
CA PRO A 134 -11.29 0.55 -0.96
C PRO A 134 -12.55 0.45 -1.84
N GLY A 135 -12.58 1.18 -2.95
CA GLY A 135 -13.68 1.15 -3.92
C GLY A 135 -14.96 1.88 -3.49
N LYS A 136 -14.94 2.63 -2.39
CA LYS A 136 -16.11 3.39 -1.90
C LYS A 136 -15.99 4.89 -2.11
N GLN A 137 -15.03 5.54 -1.46
CA GLN A 137 -14.78 6.97 -1.63
C GLN A 137 -13.37 7.18 -2.17
N TYR A 138 -13.29 7.55 -3.45
CA TYR A 138 -12.04 7.91 -4.09
C TYR A 138 -11.64 9.33 -3.67
N PHE A 139 -10.36 9.51 -3.36
CA PHE A 139 -9.80 10.82 -3.09
C PHE A 139 -9.32 11.43 -4.41
N GLU A 140 -9.97 12.53 -4.81
CA GLU A 140 -9.56 13.34 -5.96
C GLU A 140 -8.08 13.75 -5.82
N GLY A 141 -7.37 13.75 -6.95
CA GLY A 141 -5.93 14.00 -7.02
C GLY A 141 -5.04 12.88 -6.47
N GLN A 142 -5.58 11.75 -5.96
CA GLN A 142 -4.79 10.70 -5.33
C GLN A 142 -4.97 9.33 -5.99
N PHE A 143 -3.92 8.89 -6.68
CA PHE A 143 -3.94 7.66 -7.44
C PHE A 143 -2.54 7.12 -7.64
N VAL A 144 -2.44 5.92 -8.21
CA VAL A 144 -1.17 5.27 -8.50
C VAL A 144 -1.13 4.76 -9.94
N LEU A 145 0.08 4.68 -10.48
CA LEU A 145 0.41 3.92 -11.69
C LEU A 145 1.39 2.80 -11.30
N PHE A 146 1.06 1.57 -11.67
CA PHE A 146 1.92 0.41 -11.47
C PHE A 146 2.30 -0.19 -12.81
N ILE A 147 3.60 -0.44 -12.99
CA ILE A 147 4.18 -1.06 -14.17
C ILE A 147 5.00 -2.27 -13.70
N LEU A 148 4.78 -3.42 -14.33
CA LEU A 148 5.59 -4.63 -14.15
C LEU A 148 6.21 -5.02 -15.50
N ARG A 149 7.50 -5.31 -15.50
CA ARG A 149 8.27 -5.77 -16.66
C ARG A 149 8.64 -7.24 -16.54
N GLU A 150 9.02 -7.85 -17.66
CA GLU A 150 9.38 -9.27 -17.77
C GLU A 150 10.62 -9.62 -16.97
N ASP A 151 11.55 -8.68 -16.81
CA ASP A 151 12.77 -8.81 -16.01
C ASP A 151 12.52 -8.70 -14.49
N GLU A 152 11.25 -8.81 -14.08
CA GLU A 152 10.79 -8.69 -12.70
C GLU A 152 11.11 -7.33 -12.07
N LYS A 153 11.36 -6.30 -12.88
CA LYS A 153 11.36 -4.92 -12.39
C LYS A 153 9.94 -4.41 -12.32
N ALA A 154 9.64 -3.74 -11.21
CA ALA A 154 8.37 -3.06 -11.03
C ALA A 154 8.62 -1.59 -10.71
N THR A 155 7.75 -0.74 -11.23
CA THR A 155 7.73 0.68 -10.94
C THR A 155 6.35 1.02 -10.41
N LEU A 156 6.30 1.63 -9.24
CA LEU A 156 5.10 2.26 -8.70
C LEU A 156 5.31 3.76 -8.73
N VAL A 157 4.36 4.49 -9.29
CA VAL A 157 4.30 5.95 -9.16
C VAL A 157 3.08 6.28 -8.33
N VAL A 158 3.28 7.03 -7.25
CA VAL A 158 2.21 7.51 -6.38
C VAL A 158 1.98 8.98 -6.65
N TYR A 159 0.74 9.33 -6.97
CA TYR A 159 0.33 10.69 -7.26
C TYR A 159 -0.52 11.26 -6.14
N ARG A 160 -0.29 12.54 -5.82
CA ARG A 160 -1.05 13.30 -4.87
C ARG A 160 -1.09 14.77 -5.28
N ASN A 161 -2.27 15.26 -5.67
CA ASN A 161 -2.53 16.67 -5.97
C ASN A 161 -1.47 17.28 -6.91
N GLY A 162 -1.26 16.67 -8.08
CA GLY A 162 -0.26 17.11 -9.07
C GLY A 162 1.18 16.66 -8.81
N GLU A 163 1.54 16.27 -7.59
CA GLU A 163 2.85 15.72 -7.27
C GLU A 163 2.90 14.20 -7.58
N GLY A 164 4.06 13.71 -8.02
CA GLY A 164 4.29 12.30 -8.30
C GLY A 164 5.64 11.83 -7.80
N GLU A 165 5.65 10.70 -7.08
CA GLU A 165 6.88 10.06 -6.59
C GLU A 165 7.02 8.65 -7.12
N ILE A 166 8.24 8.28 -7.52
CA ILE A 166 8.56 7.03 -8.21
C ILE A 166 9.28 6.07 -7.27
N PHE A 167 8.82 4.81 -7.23
CA PHE A 167 9.34 3.73 -6.39
C PHE A 167 9.71 2.52 -7.26
N GLU A 168 11.01 2.21 -7.35
CA GLU A 168 11.56 1.18 -8.27
C GLU A 168 12.26 0.01 -7.57
N ASP A 169 12.62 0.14 -6.29
CA ASP A 169 13.35 -0.91 -5.54
C ASP A 169 12.39 -2.02 -5.05
N TRP A 170 11.80 -2.74 -5.99
CA TRP A 170 10.88 -3.86 -5.75
C TRP A 170 11.62 -5.19 -5.79
N LYS A 171 11.23 -6.09 -4.88
CA LYS A 171 11.84 -7.42 -4.75
C LYS A 171 10.75 -8.50 -4.82
N PRO A 172 10.97 -9.61 -5.53
CA PRO A 172 10.08 -10.75 -5.47
C PRO A 172 9.88 -11.23 -4.03
N SER A 173 8.66 -11.56 -3.67
CA SER A 173 8.38 -12.12 -2.35
C SER A 173 8.98 -13.52 -2.21
N ARG A 174 9.58 -13.82 -1.05
CA ARG A 174 10.02 -15.19 -0.71
C ARG A 174 8.86 -16.19 -0.62
N SER A 175 7.63 -15.70 -0.44
CA SER A 175 6.39 -16.50 -0.44
C SER A 175 5.68 -16.51 -1.80
N ARG A 176 6.33 -16.04 -2.87
CA ARG A 176 5.76 -16.05 -4.22
C ARG A 176 5.30 -17.46 -4.57
N GLY A 177 4.00 -17.61 -4.85
CA GLY A 177 3.38 -18.91 -5.19
C GLY A 177 2.85 -19.71 -3.99
N LYS A 178 3.21 -19.35 -2.75
CA LYS A 178 2.71 -20.03 -1.55
C LYS A 178 1.38 -19.43 -1.13
N THR A 179 0.30 -19.99 -1.66
CA THR A 179 -1.05 -19.71 -1.17
C THR A 179 -1.29 -20.54 0.09
N VAL A 180 -1.38 -19.88 1.25
CA VAL A 180 -1.63 -20.58 2.54
C VAL A 180 -3.07 -21.12 2.60
N LYS A 181 -4.02 -20.44 1.94
CA LYS A 181 -5.43 -20.86 1.83
C LYS A 181 -6.03 -20.48 0.48
N PRO A 182 -6.81 -21.37 -0.19
CA PRO A 182 -7.52 -21.04 -1.42
C PRO A 182 -8.32 -19.73 -1.30
N GLY A 183 -8.24 -18.86 -2.30
CA GLY A 183 -8.90 -17.55 -2.30
C GLY A 183 -8.15 -16.43 -1.58
N THR A 184 -7.01 -16.69 -0.94
CA THR A 184 -6.18 -15.63 -0.32
C THR A 184 -5.40 -14.85 -1.38
N PRO A 185 -5.26 -13.52 -1.26
CA PRO A 185 -4.41 -12.74 -2.15
C PRO A 185 -2.97 -13.26 -2.17
N LYS A 186 -2.38 -13.41 -3.36
CA LYS A 186 -1.02 -13.91 -3.51
C LYS A 186 -0.06 -12.73 -3.58
N LEU A 187 0.77 -12.57 -2.55
CA LEU A 187 1.85 -11.58 -2.54
C LEU A 187 2.92 -11.97 -3.57
N VAL A 188 3.18 -11.10 -4.54
CA VAL A 188 4.14 -11.35 -5.61
C VAL A 188 5.43 -10.56 -5.40
N MET A 189 5.32 -9.27 -5.07
CA MET A 189 6.47 -8.38 -4.88
C MET A 189 6.30 -7.45 -3.68
N LEU A 190 7.43 -6.96 -3.18
CA LEU A 190 7.55 -6.08 -2.05
C LEU A 190 8.54 -4.95 -2.36
N HIS A 191 8.11 -3.72 -2.15
CA HIS A 191 8.99 -2.56 -1.97
C HIS A 191 9.17 -2.32 -0.46
N ASP A 192 10.39 -2.54 0.03
CA ASP A 192 10.75 -2.37 1.44
C ASP A 192 12.16 -1.79 1.55
N PRO A 193 12.35 -0.50 1.18
CA PRO A 193 13.66 0.14 1.14
C PRO A 193 14.33 0.15 2.53
N GLY A 194 13.54 0.01 3.59
CA GLY A 194 14.03 -0.01 4.96
C GLY A 194 14.30 -1.40 5.57
N LYS A 195 14.04 -2.50 4.85
CA LYS A 195 13.97 -3.86 5.47
C LYS A 195 13.11 -3.85 6.75
N ILE A 196 12.04 -3.06 6.76
CA ILE A 196 11.17 -2.88 7.92
C ILE A 196 10.42 -4.19 8.21
N LEU A 197 10.00 -4.95 7.19
CA LEU A 197 9.29 -6.21 7.43
C LEU A 197 10.13 -7.24 8.20
N PRO A 198 11.40 -7.53 7.82
CA PRO A 198 12.29 -8.35 8.64
C PRO A 198 12.42 -7.85 10.09
N LYS A 199 12.57 -6.54 10.29
CA LYS A 199 12.68 -5.94 11.64
C LYS A 199 11.39 -6.11 12.45
N GLN A 200 10.23 -5.95 11.82
CA GLN A 200 8.93 -6.21 12.45
C GLN A 200 8.75 -7.69 12.83
N GLN A 201 9.19 -8.62 11.98
CA GLN A 201 9.15 -10.05 12.27
C GLN A 201 10.04 -10.40 13.47
N GLU A 202 11.25 -9.85 13.51
CA GLU A 202 12.18 -10.03 14.64
C GLU A 202 11.61 -9.46 15.94
N ALA A 203 11.04 -8.25 15.90
CA ALA A 203 10.41 -7.63 17.08
C ALA A 203 9.21 -8.45 17.58
N LYS A 204 8.35 -8.94 16.67
CA LYS A 204 7.22 -9.82 17.02
C LYS A 204 7.69 -11.14 17.63
N LYS A 205 8.76 -11.73 17.07
CA LYS A 205 9.36 -12.96 17.60
C LYS A 205 9.89 -12.74 19.01
N LYS A 206 10.67 -11.69 19.24
CA LYS A 206 11.17 -11.32 20.58
C LYS A 206 10.03 -11.09 21.58
N LEU A 207 8.95 -10.43 21.16
CA LEU A 207 7.77 -10.22 22.01
C LEU A 207 7.05 -11.54 22.34
N ALA A 208 6.93 -12.46 21.38
CA ALA A 208 6.31 -13.77 21.60
C ALA A 208 7.15 -14.66 22.53
N GLU A 209 8.47 -14.65 22.35
CA GLU A 209 9.43 -15.36 23.21
C GLU A 209 9.42 -14.79 24.65
N ALA A 210 9.37 -13.46 24.79
CA ALA A 210 9.27 -12.79 26.10
C ALA A 210 7.94 -13.05 26.82
N ARG A 211 6.87 -13.41 26.09
CA ARG A 211 5.53 -13.72 26.63
C ARG A 211 5.34 -15.21 26.96
N GLY A 212 6.39 -16.03 26.89
CA GLY A 212 6.36 -17.41 27.36
C GLY A 212 5.66 -18.42 26.45
N GLY A 213 5.50 -18.11 25.15
CA GLY A 213 4.99 -19.09 24.19
C GLY A 213 6.07 -20.11 23.81
N GLN A 214 6.03 -21.30 24.42
CA GLN A 214 6.67 -22.49 23.82
C GLN A 214 6.10 -22.71 22.40
N PRO A 215 6.92 -23.21 21.47
CA PRO A 215 6.59 -23.34 20.04
C PRO A 215 5.34 -24.19 19.76
#